data_AF-A0A829YI08-F1
#
_entry.id   AF-A0A829YI08-F1
#
_cell.length_a   1.000
_cell.length_b   1.000
_cell.length_c   1.000
_cell.angle_alpha   90.00
_cell.angle_beta   90.00
_cell.angle_gamma   90.00
#
_symmetry.space_group_name_H-M   'P 1'
#
loop_
_entity.id
_entity.type
_entity.pdbx_description
1 polymer ?
#
loop_
_entity_poly.entity_id
_entity_poly.type
_entity_poly.pdbx_seq_one_letter_code
_entity_poly.pdbx_strand_id
1 'polypeptide(L)'
;MKLKHLIGIAGLAAFLASWIAVGVGFAIHVNKSTWVILVVIAAFATEALIWCIAAMLGLGILEARKNIWRWLKKPFAKTHRVNVTDQ
;
A
#
# COMPACT_ATOMS: atom_id res chain seq x y z
N MET A 1 -0.14 16.00 10.46
CA MET A 1 -0.48 15.10 9.34
C MET A 1 0.35 13.82 9.50
N LYS A 2 -0.31 12.66 9.43
CA LYS A 2 0.15 11.40 10.03
C LYS A 2 1.33 10.81 9.22
N LEU A 3 2.46 10.49 9.86
CA LEU A 3 3.72 9.92 9.31
C LEU A 3 3.57 8.97 8.11
N LYS A 4 2.51 8.17 8.10
CA LYS A 4 2.08 7.28 7.01
C LYS A 4 1.94 8.00 5.65
N HIS A 5 1.41 9.22 5.66
CA HIS A 5 1.24 10.04 4.45
C HIS A 5 2.58 10.60 3.97
N LEU A 6 3.49 10.96 4.88
CA LEU A 6 4.83 11.42 4.52
C LEU A 6 5.63 10.30 3.84
N ILE A 7 5.54 9.06 4.35
CA ILE A 7 6.20 7.90 3.73
C ILE A 7 5.65 7.64 2.33
N GLY A 8 4.31 7.69 2.16
CA GLY A 8 3.68 7.53 0.85
C GLY A 8 4.08 8.62 -0.16
N ILE A 9 4.11 9.89 0.28
CA ILE A 9 4.50 11.02 -0.56
C ILE A 9 5.99 10.95 -0.91
N ALA A 10 6.86 10.61 0.05
CA ALA A 10 8.29 10.45 -0.19
C ALA A 10 8.58 9.30 -1.16
N GLY A 11 7.87 8.18 -1.05
CA GLY A 11 7.98 7.05 -1.98
C GLY A 11 7.56 7.43 -3.40
N LEU A 12 6.44 8.16 -3.54
CA LEU A 12 5.97 8.66 -4.84
C LEU A 12 6.97 9.64 -5.46
N ALA A 13 7.51 10.57 -4.65
CA ALA A 13 8.51 11.54 -5.08
C ALA A 13 9.81 10.87 -5.53
N ALA A 14 10.29 9.86 -4.80
CA ALA A 14 11.48 9.09 -5.17
C ALA A 14 11.28 8.30 -6.48
N PHE A 15 10.11 7.68 -6.66
CA PHE A 15 9.74 7.01 -7.89
C PHE A 15 9.76 7.98 -9.09
N LEU A 16 9.10 9.14 -8.97
CA LEU A 16 9.08 10.17 -10.01
C LEU A 16 10.49 10.69 -10.31
N ALA A 17 11.27 11.01 -9.28
CA ALA A 17 12.64 11.47 -9.44
C ALA A 17 13.53 10.44 -10.17
N SER A 18 13.36 9.14 -9.89
CA SER A 18 14.13 8.09 -10.55
C SER A 18 13.83 7.97 -12.04
N TRP A 19 12.56 8.06 -12.46
CA TRP A 19 12.17 8.00 -13.87
C TRP A 19 12.55 9.27 -14.63
N ILE A 20 12.48 10.43 -13.97
CA ILE A 20 13.02 11.67 -14.52
C ILE A 20 14.53 11.53 -14.76
N ALA A 21 15.27 10.97 -13.79
CA ALA A 21 16.71 10.75 -13.94
C ALA A 21 17.04 9.78 -15.09
N VAL A 22 16.24 8.73 -15.30
CA VAL A 22 16.36 7.83 -16.46
C VAL A 22 16.12 8.59 -17.77
N GLY A 23 15.06 9.41 -17.85
CA GLY A 23 14.75 10.20 -19.03
C GLY A 23 15.82 11.25 -19.36
N VAL A 24 16.33 11.94 -18.35
CA VAL A 24 17.44 12.89 -18.48
C VAL A 24 18.70 12.15 -18.92
N GLY A 25 19.03 11.01 -18.31
CA GLY A 25 20.17 10.18 -18.69
C GLY A 25 20.11 9.72 -20.15
N PHE A 26 18.92 9.35 -20.63
CA PHE A 26 18.71 9.04 -22.04
C PHE A 26 18.96 10.25 -22.95
N ALA A 27 18.47 11.44 -22.58
CA ALA A 27 18.63 12.65 -23.37
C ALA A 27 20.08 13.13 -23.50
N ILE A 28 20.90 12.93 -22.46
CA ILE A 28 22.33 13.32 -22.47
C ILE A 28 23.25 12.22 -22.99
N HIS A 29 22.69 11.11 -23.51
CA HIS A 29 23.45 9.96 -24.04
C HIS A 29 24.53 9.44 -23.07
N VAL A 30 24.19 9.26 -21.78
CA VAL A 30 25.16 8.70 -20.81
C VAL A 30 25.63 7.30 -21.21
N ASN A 31 26.84 6.97 -20.76
CA ASN A 31 27.44 5.65 -20.91
C ASN A 31 26.47 4.54 -20.46
N LYS A 32 26.49 3.41 -21.17
CA LYS A 32 25.62 2.24 -20.96
C LYS A 32 25.62 1.76 -19.51
N SER A 33 26.76 1.79 -18.82
CA SER A 33 26.85 1.42 -17.40
C SER A 33 26.02 2.34 -16.51
N THR A 34 26.09 3.66 -16.72
CA THR A 34 25.30 4.64 -15.96
C THR A 34 23.81 4.50 -16.25
N TRP A 35 23.46 4.24 -17.52
CA TRP A 35 22.08 4.01 -17.92
C TRP A 35 21.47 2.78 -17.24
N VAL A 36 22.21 1.67 -17.19
CA VAL A 36 21.78 0.45 -16.48
C VAL A 36 21.55 0.73 -15.00
N ILE A 37 22.46 1.46 -14.34
CA ILE A 37 22.32 1.81 -12.91
C ILE A 37 21.04 2.63 -12.67
N LEU A 38 20.79 3.65 -13.50
CA LEU A 38 19.60 4.50 -13.39
C LEU A 38 18.31 3.69 -13.55
N VAL A 39 18.26 2.80 -14.54
CA VAL A 39 17.08 1.95 -14.81
C VAL A 39 16.88 0.94 -13.68
N VAL A 40 17.94 0.35 -13.15
CA VAL A 40 17.86 -0.58 -12.00
C VAL A 40 17.31 0.13 -10.78
N ILE A 41 17.79 1.33 -10.45
CA ILE A 41 17.27 2.13 -9.34
C ILE A 41 15.78 2.44 -9.55
N ALA A 42 15.39 2.83 -10.78
CA ALA A 42 14.00 3.10 -11.11
C ALA A 42 13.11 1.83 -10.97
N ALA A 43 13.63 0.66 -11.36
CA ALA A 43 12.95 -0.61 -11.22
C ALA A 43 12.74 -0.98 -9.74
N PHE A 44 13.78 -0.87 -8.90
CA PHE A 44 13.64 -1.09 -7.46
C PHE A 44 12.63 -0.12 -6.81
N ALA A 45 12.64 1.15 -7.24
CA ALA A 45 11.66 2.14 -6.77
C ALA A 45 10.22 1.75 -7.15
N THR A 46 10.00 1.24 -8.37
CA THR A 46 8.68 0.71 -8.79
C THR A 46 8.24 -0.48 -7.96
N GLU A 47 9.12 -1.46 -7.75
CA GLU A 47 8.80 -2.65 -6.97
C GLU A 47 8.40 -2.23 -5.56
N ALA A 48 9.24 -1.46 -4.87
CA ALA A 48 8.97 -0.99 -3.53
C ALA A 48 7.61 -0.27 -3.41
N LEU A 49 7.25 0.55 -4.40
CA LEU A 49 5.95 1.22 -4.44
C LEU A 49 4.79 0.23 -4.56
N ILE A 50 4.89 -0.73 -5.47
CA ILE A 50 3.87 -1.76 -5.70
C ILE A 50 3.69 -2.64 -4.45
N TRP A 51 4.79 -3.08 -3.84
CA TRP A 51 4.75 -3.88 -2.60
C TRP A 51 4.10 -3.11 -1.44
N CYS A 52 4.39 -1.82 -1.29
CA CYS A 52 3.73 -0.97 -0.30
C CYS A 52 2.22 -0.84 -0.55
N ILE A 53 1.80 -0.62 -1.79
CA ILE A 53 0.38 -0.53 -2.15
C ILE A 53 -0.32 -1.85 -1.88
N ALA A 54 0.30 -2.97 -2.27
CA ALA A 54 -0.21 -4.32 -2.01
C ALA A 54 -0.34 -4.60 -0.51
N ALA A 55 0.65 -4.19 0.30
CA ALA A 55 0.58 -4.32 1.76
C ALA A 55 -0.56 -3.49 2.35
N MET A 56 -0.73 -2.24 1.92
CA MET A 56 -1.81 -1.37 2.38
C MET A 56 -3.19 -1.94 2.02
N LEU A 57 -3.36 -2.42 0.79
CA LEU A 57 -4.60 -3.06 0.33
C LEU A 57 -4.87 -4.38 1.06
N GLY A 58 -3.84 -5.21 1.24
CA GLY A 58 -3.94 -6.47 1.97
C GLY A 58 -4.39 -6.28 3.42
N LEU A 59 -3.81 -5.30 4.12
CA LEU A 59 -4.24 -4.94 5.48
C LEU A 59 -5.68 -4.38 5.48
N GLY A 60 -6.05 -3.55 4.51
CA GLY A 60 -7.41 -3.03 4.39
C GLY A 60 -8.47 -4.13 4.19
N ILE A 61 -8.16 -5.15 3.39
CA ILE A 61 -9.03 -6.31 3.17
C ILE A 61 -9.20 -7.14 4.46
N LEU A 62 -8.12 -7.32 5.23
CA LEU A 62 -8.19 -8.02 6.51
C LEU A 62 -9.04 -7.25 7.54
N GLU A 63 -8.89 -5.93 7.59
CA GLU A 63 -9.74 -5.06 8.42
C GLU A 63 -11.21 -5.13 7.99
N ALA A 64 -11.49 -5.07 6.68
CA ALA A 64 -12.84 -5.20 6.14
C ALA A 64 -13.48 -6.55 6.51
N ARG A 65 -12.75 -7.66 6.36
CA ARG A 65 -13.23 -9.00 6.74
C ARG A 65 -13.55 -9.10 8.22
N LYS A 66 -12.70 -8.51 9.08
CA LYS A 66 -12.91 -8.47 10.53
C LYS A 66 -14.14 -7.63 10.89
N ASN A 67 -14.39 -6.54 10.17
CA ASN A 67 -15.56 -5.70 10.38
C ASN A 67 -16.87 -6.38 9.95
N ILE A 68 -16.84 -7.11 8.83
CA ILE A 68 -17.95 -7.94 8.35
C ILE A 68 -18.27 -9.05 9.36
N TRP A 69 -17.25 -9.73 9.89
CA TRP A 69 -17.43 -10.76 10.92
C TRP A 69 -18.02 -10.20 12.22
N ARG A 70 -17.66 -8.99 12.62
CA ARG A 70 -18.26 -8.31 13.77
C ARG A 70 -19.73 -7.99 13.51
N TRP A 71 -20.07 -7.52 12.32
CA TRP A 71 -21.45 -7.24 11.94
C TRP A 71 -22.30 -8.52 11.91
N LEU A 72 -21.77 -9.61 11.38
CA LEU A 72 -22.44 -10.92 11.31
C LEU A 72 -22.69 -11.55 12.70
N LYS A 73 -21.83 -11.30 13.70
CA LYS A 73 -22.04 -11.81 15.07
C LYS A 73 -23.05 -11.01 15.89
N LYS A 74 -23.38 -9.76 15.50
CA LYS A 74 -24.36 -8.92 16.22
C LYS A 74 -25.77 -9.55 16.32
N PRO A 75 -26.36 -10.15 15.27
CA PRO A 75 -27.69 -10.75 15.38
C PRO A 75 -27.74 -11.96 16.34
N PHE A 76 -26.68 -12.77 16.43
CA PHE A 76 -26.66 -13.95 17.30
C PHE A 76 -26.55 -13.64 18.80
N ALA A 77 -26.09 -12.45 19.18
CA ALA A 77 -26.06 -12.01 20.59
C ALA A 77 -27.43 -11.58 21.12
N LYS A 78 -28.38 -11.24 20.24
CA LYS A 78 -29.70 -10.71 20.64
C LYS A 78 -30.69 -11.82 21.01
N THR A 79 -30.54 -13.01 20.43
CA THR A 79 -31.50 -14.12 20.60
C THR A 79 -31.42 -14.79 21.98
N HIS A 80 -30.28 -14.73 22.67
CA HIS A 80 -30.12 -15.41 23.97
C HIS A 80 -30.66 -14.65 25.19
N ARG A 81 -31.06 -13.39 25.06
CA ARG A 81 -31.61 -12.59 26.18
C ARG A 81 -33.13 -12.59 26.29
N VAL A 82 -33.84 -13.07 25.28
CA VAL A 82 -35.32 -13.05 25.29
C VAL A 82 -35.89 -14.27 26.03
N ASN A 83 -35.12 -15.34 26.19
CA ASN A 83 -35.60 -16.61 26.75
C ASN A 83 -35.40 -16.77 28.27
N VAL A 84 -34.94 -15.74 28.98
CA VAL A 84 -34.59 -15.82 30.43
C VAL A 84 -35.46 -14.91 31.30
N THR A 85 -36.44 -14.21 30.70
CA THR A 85 -37.36 -13.31 31.41
C THR A 85 -38.80 -13.82 31.49
N ASP A 86 -39.07 -15.04 30.99
CA ASP A 86 -40.39 -15.71 31.01
C ASP A 86 -40.40 -16.99 31.90
N GLN A 87 -39.54 -17.04 32.93
CA GLN A 87 -39.55 -18.03 34.00
C GLN A 87 -39.48 -17.31 35.35
#